data_AF-A0A5E6NPC0-F1
#
_entry.id   AF-A0A5E6NPC0-F1
#
_cell.length_a   1.000
_cell.length_b   1.000
_cell.length_c   1.000
_cell.angle_alpha   90.00
_cell.angle_beta   90.00
_cell.angle_gamma   90.00
#
_symmetry.space_group_name_H-M   'P 1'
#
loop_
_entity.id
_entity.type
_entity.pdbx_description
1 polymer ?
#
loop_
_entity_poly.entity_id
_entity_poly.type
_entity_poly.pdbx_seq_one_letter_code
_entity_poly.pdbx_strand_id
1 'polypeptide(L)' 'MSLAADVTANDATDKALMARFNIIGPPGILFFKDGVENRSQRIVGEINAQDFLKHLNNSK' A
#
# COMPACT_ATOMS: atom_id res chain seq x y z
N MET A 1 -10.69 5.23 -7.84
CA MET A 1 -10.75 3.76 -8.01
C MET A 1 -9.67 3.17 -7.13
N SER A 2 -10.00 2.27 -6.21
CA SER A 2 -9.00 1.51 -5.43
C SER A 2 -8.80 0.12 -6.04
N LEU A 3 -7.59 -0.39 -5.96
CA LEU A 3 -7.24 -1.75 -6.37
C LEU A 3 -6.61 -2.44 -5.16
N ALA A 4 -7.04 -3.67 -4.88
CA ALA A 4 -6.41 -4.55 -3.89
C ALA A 4 -5.77 -5.72 -4.63
N ALA A 5 -4.50 -5.98 -4.34
CA ALA A 5 -3.84 -7.21 -4.76
C ALA A 5 -4.00 -8.24 -3.63
N ASP A 6 -4.64 -9.37 -3.91
CA ASP A 6 -4.68 -10.50 -2.99
C ASP A 6 -3.36 -11.27 -3.09
N VAL A 7 -2.57 -11.21 -2.02
CA VAL A 7 -1.25 -11.88 -1.90
C VAL A 7 -1.29 -13.04 -0.91
N THR A 8 -2.48 -13.58 -0.60
CA THR A 8 -2.68 -14.64 0.40
C THR A 8 -1.92 -15.93 0.05
N ALA A 9 -1.78 -16.23 -1.25
CA ALA A 9 -1.06 -17.41 -1.72
C ALA A 9 0.47 -17.33 -1.47
N ASN A 10 1.02 -16.12 -1.34
CA ASN A 10 2.44 -15.84 -1.11
C ASN A 10 3.34 -16.59 -2.10
N ASP A 11 2.90 -16.66 -3.36
CA ASP A 11 3.60 -17.34 -4.43
C ASP A 11 4.77 -16.49 -4.97
N ALA A 12 5.44 -16.98 -6.02
CA ALA A 12 6.58 -16.25 -6.59
C ALA A 12 6.19 -14.87 -7.15
N THR A 13 4.97 -14.73 -7.68
CA THR A 13 4.45 -13.49 -8.23
C THR A 13 4.14 -12.50 -7.12
N ASP A 14 3.49 -12.98 -6.05
CA ASP A 14 3.18 -12.17 -4.87
C ASP A 14 4.44 -11.64 -4.20
N LYS A 15 5.44 -12.52 -4.03
CA LYS A 15 6.74 -12.15 -3.47
C LYS A 15 7.46 -11.13 -4.35
N ALA A 16 7.41 -11.29 -5.66
CA ALA A 16 8.01 -10.33 -6.59
C ALA A 16 7.30 -8.96 -6.54
N LEU A 17 5.97 -8.95 -6.44
CA LEU A 17 5.16 -7.74 -6.29
C LEU A 17 5.50 -7.01 -4.97
N MET A 18 5.49 -7.74 -3.86
CA MET A 18 5.83 -7.20 -2.54
C MET A 18 7.28 -6.68 -2.50
N ALA A 19 8.24 -7.43 -3.06
CA ALA A 19 9.64 -7.00 -3.14
C ALA A 19 9.83 -5.75 -4.00
N ARG A 20 9.15 -5.66 -5.15
CA ARG A 20 9.19 -4.47 -6.03
C ARG A 20 8.77 -3.21 -5.30
N PHE A 21 7.80 -3.33 -4.41
CA PHE A 21 7.31 -2.22 -3.60
C PHE A 21 7.94 -2.18 -2.20
N ASN A 22 8.91 -3.04 -1.88
CA ASN A 22 9.57 -3.09 -0.58
C ASN A 22 8.59 -3.26 0.60
N ILE A 23 7.58 -4.10 0.41
CA ILE A 23 6.59 -4.50 1.41
C ILE A 23 7.03 -5.86 1.98
N ILE A 24 7.16 -5.94 3.30
CA ILE A 24 7.56 -7.17 3.99
C ILE A 24 6.34 -8.08 4.24
N GLY A 25 5.17 -7.47 4.40
CA GLY A 25 3.90 -8.16 4.51
C GLY A 25 2.75 -7.15 4.65
N PRO A 26 1.50 -7.59 4.45
CA PRO A 26 0.33 -6.77 4.68
C PRO A 26 0.09 -6.49 6.18
N PRO A 27 -0.65 -5.42 6.53
CA PRO A 27 -1.27 -4.46 5.61
C PRO A 27 -0.25 -3.46 5.04
N GLY A 28 -0.38 -3.18 3.74
CA GLY A 28 0.43 -2.20 3.03
C GLY A 28 -0.43 -1.45 2.01
N ILE A 29 -0.62 -0.15 2.21
CA ILE A 29 -1.42 0.71 1.33
C ILE A 29 -0.48 1.67 0.60
N LEU A 30 -0.50 1.61 -0.73
CA LEU A 30 0.29 2.46 -1.60
C LEU A 30 -0.62 3.42 -2.35
N PHE A 31 -0.15 4.65 -2.53
CA PHE A 31 -0.89 5.69 -3.24
C PHE A 31 -0.21 5.95 -4.57
N PHE A 32 -1.00 6.02 -5.64
CA PHE A 32 -0.51 6.28 -6.99
C PHE A 32 -1.25 7.48 -7.58
N LYS A 33 -0.54 8.30 -8.35
CA LYS A 33 -1.09 9.38 -9.16
C LYS A 33 -0.47 9.28 -10.55
N ASP A 34 -1.31 9.20 -11.57
CA ASP A 34 -0.89 9.09 -12.97
C ASP A 34 0.13 7.96 -13.22
N GLY A 35 -0.05 6.83 -12.52
CA GLY A 35 0.83 5.65 -12.61
C GLY A 35 2.12 5.74 -11.79
N VAL A 36 2.39 6.86 -11.13
CA VAL A 36 3.57 7.08 -10.29
C VAL A 36 3.20 6.90 -8.82
N GLU A 37 4.00 6.12 -8.10
CA GLU A 37 3.81 5.90 -6.66
C GLU A 37 4.21 7.14 -5.85
N ASN A 38 3.32 7.62 -4.97
CA ASN A 38 3.65 8.59 -3.94
C ASN A 38 4.14 7.89 -2.66
N ARG A 39 5.44 7.58 -2.63
CA ARG A 39 6.08 6.86 -1.52
C ARG A 39 5.95 7.53 -0.15
N SER A 40 5.86 8.87 -0.10
CA SER A 40 5.73 9.61 1.18
C SER A 40 4.38 9.39 1.85
N GLN A 41 3.37 8.99 1.07
CA GLN A 41 2.03 8.69 1.55
C GLN A 41 1.83 7.21 1.82
N ARG A 42 2.85 6.35 1.63
CA ARG A 42 2.70 4.92 1.85
C ARG A 42 2.39 4.63 3.32
N ILE A 43 1.47 3.70 3.56
CA ILE A 43 1.20 3.14 4.88
C ILE A 43 1.70 1.71 4.89
N VAL A 44 2.56 1.38 5.86
CA VAL A 44 3.08 0.02 6.07
C VAL A 44 2.79 -0.37 7.50
N GLY A 45 2.19 -1.54 7.69
CA GLY A 45 1.71 -1.98 8.99
C GLY A 45 0.30 -1.48 9.29
N GLU A 46 -0.18 -1.82 10.48
CA GLU A 46 -1.56 -1.57 10.89
C GLU A 46 -1.83 -0.07 11.08
N ILE A 47 -3.00 0.38 10.64
CA ILE A 47 -3.51 1.73 10.86
C ILE A 47 -4.99 1.64 11.23
N ASN A 48 -5.43 2.44 12.19
CA ASN A 48 -6.85 2.55 12.52
C ASN A 48 -7.59 3.51 11.56
N ALA A 49 -8.92 3.46 11.56
CA ALA A 49 -9.74 4.26 10.66
C ALA A 49 -9.54 5.78 10.81
N GLN A 50 -9.35 6.28 12.04
CA GLN A 50 -9.18 7.72 12.27
C GLN A 50 -7.85 8.22 11.72
N ASP A 51 -6.77 7.48 11.94
CA ASP A 51 -5.44 7.83 11.46
C ASP A 51 -5.33 7.66 9.94
N PHE A 52 -6.02 6.66 9.37
CA PHE A 52 -6.16 6.53 7.92
C PHE A 52 -6.86 7.74 7.29
N LEU A 53 -7.96 8.21 7.88
CA LEU A 53 -8.69 9.39 7.39
C LEU A 53 -7.85 10.67 7.52
N LYS A 54 -7.13 10.85 8.63
CA LYS A 54 -6.19 11.97 8.79
C LYS A 54 -5.09 11.93 7.72
N HIS A 55 -4.55 10.75 7.45
CA HIS A 55 -3.52 10.55 6.45
C HIS A 55 -4.01 10.98 5.06
N LEU A 56 -5.19 10.51 4.64
CA LEU A 56 -5.84 10.93 3.39
C LEU A 56 -6.07 12.43 3.29
N ASN A 57 -6.50 13.07 4.38
CA ASN A 57 -6.78 14.51 4.39
C ASN A 57 -5.50 15.36 4.31
N ASN A 58 -4.37 14.81 4.77
CA ASN A 58 -3.06 15.45 4.66
C ASN A 58 -2.39 15.21 3.30
N SER A 59 -2.88 14.23 2.52
CA SER A 59 -2.48 13.99 1.12
C SER A 59 -3.14 15.01 0.16
N LYS A 60 -2.84 16.31 0.29
CA LYS A 60 -3.22 17.30 -0.72
C LYS A 60 -2.25 17.32 -1.91
#